data_AF-A0A7S4KK69-F1
#
_entry.id   AF-A0A7S4KK69-F1
#
_cell.length_a   1.000
_cell.length_b   1.000
_cell.length_c   1.000
_cell.angle_alpha   90.00
_cell.angle_beta   90.00
_cell.angle_gamma   90.00
#
_symmetry.space_group_name_H-M   'P 1'
#
loop_
_entity.id
_entity.type
_entity.pdbx_description
1 polymer ?
#
loop_
_entity_poly.entity_id
_entity_poly.type
_entity_poly.pdbx_seq_one_letter_code
_entity_poly.pdbx_strand_id
1 'polypeptide(L)'
;ACAAALYTNAVPAIWTKKSYPSLKPLAAWVDDLAMRLAFIKNWQDKGTPPAYWISGFFFPQAFLTGTLQNYARKYAVAIDTVDFDFVILKEMPQIVGGMQTDITVKPDDGCYIYGAFLEGARWDVAEHCLAESRPKELFVDFPAIHLNPKVGRQTPKEGVYSCPMYKTTVRAGLLSTTGHSTNFVLMVEVPSKEACSGNFHKYIETYSAHWILRAVALFTTLSY
;
A
#
# COMPACT_ATOMS: atom_id res chain seq x y z
N ALA A 1 -4.17 2.49 34.03
CA ALA A 1 -4.00 1.94 32.66
C ALA A 1 -3.64 3.03 31.64
N CYS A 2 -4.51 4.02 31.39
CA CYS A 2 -4.22 5.09 30.42
C CYS A 2 -3.00 5.95 30.81
N ALA A 3 -2.97 6.50 32.03
CA ALA A 3 -1.86 7.33 32.51
C ALA A 3 -0.49 6.62 32.47
N ALA A 4 -0.47 5.31 32.76
CA ALA A 4 0.75 4.51 32.67
C ALA A 4 1.25 4.38 31.22
N ALA A 5 0.35 4.11 30.27
CA ALA A 5 0.71 4.05 28.85
C ALA A 5 1.26 5.40 28.34
N LEU A 6 0.63 6.51 28.72
CA LEU A 6 1.11 7.85 28.39
C LEU A 6 2.51 8.11 28.97
N TYR A 7 2.73 7.74 30.24
CA TYR A 7 4.03 7.88 30.90
C TYR A 7 5.14 7.07 30.21
N THR A 8 4.82 5.89 29.67
CA THR A 8 5.78 5.00 29.00
C THR A 8 5.84 5.19 27.48
N ASN A 9 5.34 6.32 26.93
CA ASN A 9 5.31 6.59 25.50
C ASN A 9 4.61 5.49 24.66
N ALA A 10 3.56 4.88 25.22
CA ALA A 10 2.75 3.86 24.57
C ALA A 10 1.33 4.38 24.29
N VAL A 11 0.76 3.98 23.15
CA VAL A 11 -0.62 4.34 22.81
C VAL A 11 -1.58 3.61 23.77
N PRO A 12 -2.48 4.31 24.48
CA PRO A 12 -3.46 3.68 25.35
C PRO A 12 -4.33 2.66 24.62
N ALA A 13 -4.53 1.48 25.21
CA ALA A 13 -5.32 0.40 24.60
C ALA A 13 -6.77 0.80 24.24
N ILE A 14 -7.35 1.74 24.98
CA ILE A 14 -8.68 2.30 24.68
C ILE A 14 -8.71 3.09 23.36
N TRP A 15 -7.59 3.68 22.96
CA TRP A 15 -7.44 4.39 21.68
C TRP A 15 -7.14 3.38 20.57
N THR A 16 -6.22 2.44 20.82
CA THR A 16 -5.86 1.38 19.86
C THR A 16 -7.07 0.59 19.38
N LYS A 17 -8.02 0.28 20.28
CA LYS A 17 -9.27 -0.43 19.95
C LYS A 17 -10.17 0.31 18.94
N LYS A 18 -9.99 1.63 18.79
CA LYS A 18 -10.76 2.49 17.90
C LYS A 18 -9.90 3.18 16.83
N SER A 19 -8.62 2.84 16.75
CA SER A 19 -7.67 3.45 15.81
C SER A 19 -7.35 2.52 14.66
N TYR A 20 -6.66 3.07 13.67
CA TYR A 20 -6.00 2.30 12.64
C TYR A 20 -4.89 1.42 13.26
N PRO A 21 -4.55 0.27 12.64
CA PRO A 21 -3.40 -0.53 13.05
C PRO A 21 -2.11 0.28 13.01
N SER A 22 -1.37 0.29 14.11
CA SER A 22 -0.07 0.97 14.20
C SER A 22 0.80 0.30 15.26
N LEU A 23 2.11 0.31 15.01
CA LEU A 23 3.13 -0.14 15.95
C LEU A 23 3.96 1.03 16.51
N LYS A 24 3.58 2.27 16.16
CA LYS A 24 4.31 3.47 16.54
C LYS A 24 4.22 3.73 18.05
N PRO A 25 5.29 4.25 18.68
CA PRO A 25 5.20 4.81 20.03
C PRO A 25 4.27 6.02 20.04
N LEU A 26 3.80 6.42 21.23
CA LEU A 26 2.76 7.44 21.39
C LEU A 26 3.09 8.75 20.65
N ALA A 27 4.31 9.28 20.81
CA ALA A 27 4.70 10.53 20.14
C ALA A 27 4.53 10.44 18.62
N ALA A 28 5.16 9.45 17.98
CA ALA A 28 5.06 9.24 16.53
C ALA A 28 3.63 8.88 16.08
N TRP A 29 2.85 8.21 16.93
CA TRP A 29 1.45 7.92 16.65
C TRP A 29 0.59 9.20 16.62
N VAL A 30 0.82 10.16 17.52
CA VAL A 30 0.12 11.45 17.52
C VAL A 30 0.44 12.26 16.27
N ASP A 31 1.71 12.29 15.87
CA ASP A 31 2.13 12.98 14.63
C ASP A 31 1.49 12.33 13.38
N ASP A 32 1.50 11.00 13.31
CA ASP A 32 0.85 10.24 12.25
C ASP A 32 -0.67 10.49 12.22
N LEU A 33 -1.33 10.55 13.39
CA LEU A 33 -2.75 10.88 13.49
C LEU A 33 -3.02 12.31 12.97
N ALA A 34 -2.20 13.28 13.36
CA ALA A 34 -2.34 14.66 12.90
C ALA A 34 -2.19 14.76 11.37
N MET A 35 -1.21 14.06 10.78
CA MET A 35 -1.03 13.99 9.33
C MET A 35 -2.24 13.36 8.62
N ARG A 36 -2.82 12.28 9.18
CA ARG A 36 -4.02 11.64 8.62
C ARG A 36 -5.22 12.58 8.63
N LEU A 37 -5.43 13.28 9.74
CA LEU A 37 -6.51 14.25 9.87
C LEU A 37 -6.31 15.41 8.88
N ALA A 38 -5.08 15.91 8.72
CA ALA A 38 -4.75 16.94 7.74
C ALA A 38 -5.01 16.46 6.30
N PHE A 39 -4.62 15.23 5.95
CA PHE A 39 -4.88 14.64 4.64
C PHE A 39 -6.39 14.59 4.32
N ILE A 40 -7.20 14.03 5.24
CA ILE A 40 -8.66 13.94 5.05
C ILE A 40 -9.32 15.31 5.02
N LYS A 41 -8.88 16.24 5.90
CA LYS A 41 -9.38 17.62 5.91
C LYS A 41 -9.06 18.34 4.61
N ASN A 42 -7.86 18.19 4.07
CA ASN A 42 -7.50 18.76 2.77
C ASN A 42 -8.34 18.20 1.64
N TRP A 43 -8.60 16.88 1.64
CA TRP A 43 -9.50 16.29 0.65
C TRP A 43 -10.92 16.86 0.79
N GLN A 44 -11.45 16.98 2.00
CA GLN A 44 -12.75 17.60 2.23
C GLN A 44 -12.81 19.05 1.73
N ASP A 45 -11.80 19.86 2.07
CA ASP A 45 -11.81 21.31 1.84
C ASP A 45 -11.46 21.68 0.38
N LYS A 46 -10.54 20.92 -0.26
CA LYS A 46 -10.02 21.22 -1.61
C LYS A 46 -10.52 20.26 -2.69
N GLY A 47 -11.31 19.27 -2.30
CA GLY A 47 -11.77 18.22 -3.19
C GLY A 47 -10.72 17.14 -3.43
N THR A 48 -11.03 16.25 -4.37
CA THR A 48 -10.27 15.02 -4.62
C THR A 48 -8.80 15.31 -5.00
N PRO A 49 -7.81 14.75 -4.28
CA PRO A 49 -6.40 14.98 -4.59
C PRO A 49 -5.98 14.22 -5.87
N PRO A 50 -4.87 14.62 -6.51
CA PRO A 50 -4.33 13.93 -7.68
C PRO A 50 -3.69 12.57 -7.35
N ALA A 51 -3.16 12.38 -6.14
CA ALA A 51 -2.77 11.08 -5.62
C ALA A 51 -3.18 10.94 -4.14
N TYR A 52 -3.32 9.71 -3.68
CA TYR A 52 -3.82 9.38 -2.35
C TYR A 52 -2.74 8.74 -1.49
N TRP A 53 -2.60 9.23 -0.26
CA TRP A 53 -1.75 8.60 0.72
C TRP A 53 -2.40 7.30 1.19
N ILE A 54 -1.98 6.15 0.64
CA ILE A 54 -2.63 4.86 0.94
C ILE A 54 -2.54 4.53 2.42
N SER A 55 -1.44 4.92 3.04
CA SER A 55 -1.18 4.69 4.45
C SER A 55 -1.98 5.58 5.35
N GLY A 56 -2.55 6.67 4.84
CA GLY A 56 -3.43 7.56 5.59
C GLY A 56 -4.81 6.96 5.87
N PHE A 57 -5.25 5.97 5.10
CA PHE A 57 -6.56 5.34 5.27
C PHE A 57 -6.64 4.40 6.47
N PHE A 58 -7.78 4.45 7.16
CA PHE A 58 -8.14 3.47 8.19
C PHE A 58 -8.43 2.08 7.58
N PHE A 59 -9.15 2.08 6.45
CA PHE A 59 -9.55 0.88 5.72
C PHE A 59 -9.31 1.06 4.21
N PRO A 60 -8.07 0.85 3.73
CA PRO A 60 -7.71 1.07 2.33
C PRO A 60 -8.54 0.23 1.34
N GLN A 61 -9.00 -0.95 1.74
CA GLN A 61 -9.77 -1.83 0.87
C GLN A 61 -11.06 -1.20 0.36
N ALA A 62 -11.77 -0.44 1.21
CA ALA A 62 -12.97 0.28 0.75
C ALA A 62 -12.64 1.34 -0.31
N PHE A 63 -11.50 2.00 -0.20
CA PHE A 63 -11.02 2.95 -1.22
C PHE A 63 -10.69 2.24 -2.54
N LEU A 64 -10.03 1.08 -2.48
CA LEU A 64 -9.72 0.25 -3.65
C LEU A 64 -10.99 -0.20 -4.36
N THR A 65 -11.95 -0.78 -3.62
CA THR A 65 -13.25 -1.17 -4.18
C THR A 65 -14.02 0.02 -4.75
N GLY A 66 -13.99 1.17 -4.06
CA GLY A 66 -14.61 2.40 -4.55
C GLY A 66 -14.00 2.88 -5.88
N THR A 67 -12.69 2.72 -6.06
CA THR A 67 -12.02 3.06 -7.32
C THR A 67 -12.48 2.16 -8.46
N LEU A 68 -12.57 0.83 -8.24
CA LEU A 68 -13.12 -0.10 -9.23
C LEU A 68 -14.60 0.19 -9.55
N GLN A 69 -15.41 0.51 -8.53
CA GLN A 69 -16.80 0.91 -8.69
C GLN A 69 -16.96 2.17 -9.55
N ASN A 70 -16.12 3.19 -9.31
CA ASN A 70 -16.15 4.42 -10.09
C ASN A 70 -15.85 4.17 -11.57
N TYR A 71 -14.84 3.34 -11.86
CA TYR A 71 -14.52 2.93 -13.23
C TYR A 71 -15.66 2.13 -13.86
N ALA A 72 -16.17 1.10 -13.17
CA ALA A 72 -17.26 0.26 -13.66
C ALA A 72 -18.51 1.07 -14.00
N ARG A 73 -18.85 2.07 -13.17
CA ARG A 73 -19.95 3.01 -13.44
C ARG A 73 -19.65 3.94 -14.61
N LYS A 74 -18.45 4.52 -14.69
CA LYS A 74 -18.03 5.41 -15.78
C LYS A 74 -18.18 4.75 -17.16
N TYR A 75 -17.84 3.46 -17.25
CA TYR A 75 -17.85 2.71 -18.50
C TYR A 75 -19.04 1.74 -18.66
N ALA A 76 -19.99 1.76 -17.73
CA ALA A 76 -21.17 0.87 -17.73
C ALA A 76 -20.83 -0.62 -17.91
N VAL A 77 -19.80 -1.09 -17.19
CA VAL A 77 -19.37 -2.50 -17.16
C VAL A 77 -19.61 -3.12 -15.79
N ALA A 78 -19.66 -4.46 -15.74
CA ALA A 78 -19.85 -5.18 -14.49
C ALA A 78 -18.55 -5.17 -13.67
N ILE A 79 -18.64 -4.83 -12.37
CA ILE A 79 -17.47 -4.64 -11.50
C ILE A 79 -16.59 -5.89 -11.38
N ASP A 80 -17.20 -7.08 -11.42
CA ASP A 80 -16.55 -8.39 -11.35
C ASP A 80 -15.62 -8.66 -12.55
N THR A 81 -15.79 -7.91 -13.64
CA THR A 81 -14.92 -7.98 -14.83
C THR A 81 -13.74 -7.02 -14.76
N VAL A 82 -13.66 -6.18 -13.72
CA VAL A 82 -12.65 -5.11 -13.59
C VAL A 82 -11.63 -5.47 -12.52
N ASP A 83 -10.36 -5.38 -12.87
CA ASP A 83 -9.25 -5.53 -11.92
C ASP A 83 -8.18 -4.45 -12.16
N PHE A 84 -7.31 -4.23 -11.19
CA PHE A 84 -6.22 -3.25 -11.31
C PHE A 84 -5.06 -3.80 -12.09
N ASP A 85 -4.65 -3.06 -13.11
CA ASP A 85 -3.29 -3.08 -13.60
C ASP A 85 -2.40 -2.15 -12.77
N PHE A 86 -1.13 -2.51 -12.62
CA PHE A 86 -0.20 -1.81 -11.74
C PHE A 86 0.90 -1.15 -12.57
N VAL A 87 0.96 0.18 -12.51
CA VAL A 87 2.09 0.93 -13.09
C VAL A 87 2.86 1.59 -11.97
N ILE A 88 4.08 1.13 -11.73
CA ILE A 88 4.99 1.79 -10.80
C ILE A 88 5.48 3.08 -11.47
N LEU A 89 5.37 4.20 -10.77
CA LEU A 89 5.76 5.51 -11.27
C LEU A 89 7.21 5.84 -10.91
N LYS A 90 7.74 6.94 -11.46
CA LYS A 90 9.08 7.43 -11.10
C LYS A 90 9.04 8.32 -9.87
N GLU A 91 7.90 8.96 -9.64
CA GLU A 91 7.63 9.85 -8.54
C GLU A 91 7.66 9.10 -7.20
N MET A 92 8.32 9.68 -6.20
CA MET A 92 8.30 9.23 -4.81
C MET A 92 7.75 10.36 -3.93
N PRO A 93 6.43 10.62 -3.98
CA PRO A 93 5.85 11.76 -3.27
C PRO A 93 6.08 11.64 -1.77
N GLN A 94 6.62 12.68 -1.18
CA GLN A 94 6.81 12.80 0.26
C GLN A 94 5.59 13.47 0.91
N ILE A 95 5.37 13.15 2.19
CA ILE A 95 4.30 13.78 2.97
C ILE A 95 4.92 14.91 3.77
N VAL A 96 4.60 16.14 3.37
CA VAL A 96 5.04 17.34 4.08
C VAL A 96 3.80 18.05 4.59
N GLY A 97 3.64 18.11 5.92
CA GLY A 97 2.48 18.77 6.55
C GLY A 97 1.11 18.17 6.18
N GLY A 98 1.06 16.88 5.83
CA GLY A 98 -0.18 16.21 5.39
C GLY A 98 -0.58 16.49 3.94
N MET A 99 0.32 17.04 3.12
CA MET A 99 0.16 17.22 1.67
C MET A 99 1.26 16.46 0.90
N GLN A 100 0.95 16.05 -0.33
CA GLN A 100 1.99 15.58 -1.25
C GLN A 100 2.64 16.72 -2.02
N THR A 101 3.84 16.49 -2.52
CA THR A 101 4.63 17.51 -3.22
C THR A 101 4.66 17.37 -4.74
N ASP A 102 4.58 16.14 -5.30
CA ASP A 102 5.12 15.92 -6.65
C ASP A 102 4.09 15.58 -7.75
N ILE A 103 2.98 14.91 -7.41
CA ILE A 103 1.95 14.55 -8.40
C ILE A 103 0.86 15.63 -8.44
N THR A 104 0.70 16.30 -9.56
CA THR A 104 -0.26 17.43 -9.69
C THR A 104 -1.45 17.12 -10.59
N VAL A 105 -1.32 16.09 -11.44
CA VAL A 105 -2.32 15.69 -12.43
C VAL A 105 -2.94 14.35 -12.04
N LYS A 106 -4.25 14.23 -12.22
CA LYS A 106 -5.00 12.97 -12.00
C LYS A 106 -4.83 12.05 -13.21
N PRO A 107 -4.84 10.72 -13.02
CA PRO A 107 -4.95 9.82 -14.17
C PRO A 107 -6.36 9.93 -14.78
N ASP A 108 -6.48 9.62 -16.07
CA ASP A 108 -7.78 9.56 -16.76
C ASP A 108 -8.72 8.52 -16.12
N ASP A 109 -8.14 7.42 -15.65
CA ASP A 109 -8.80 6.31 -14.98
C ASP A 109 -8.01 5.82 -13.77
N GLY A 110 -8.73 5.34 -12.76
CA GLY A 110 -8.13 4.81 -11.55
C GLY A 110 -7.62 5.88 -10.60
N CYS A 111 -6.53 5.59 -9.92
CA CYS A 111 -5.91 6.52 -8.98
C CYS A 111 -4.42 6.27 -8.80
N TYR A 112 -3.69 7.32 -8.43
CA TYR A 112 -2.32 7.19 -7.93
C TYR A 112 -2.35 7.02 -6.41
N ILE A 113 -1.58 6.06 -5.91
CA ILE A 113 -1.35 5.86 -4.48
C ILE A 113 0.12 6.02 -4.13
N TYR A 114 0.42 6.51 -2.93
CA TYR A 114 1.79 6.68 -2.45
C TYR A 114 1.90 6.44 -0.94
N GLY A 115 3.14 6.41 -0.44
CA GLY A 115 3.47 6.23 0.98
C GLY A 115 3.66 4.77 1.40
N ALA A 116 3.90 3.88 0.44
CA ALA A 116 4.25 2.49 0.73
C ALA A 116 5.76 2.35 1.01
N PHE A 117 6.12 1.37 1.83
CA PHE A 117 7.50 1.00 2.16
C PHE A 117 7.75 -0.43 1.73
N LEU A 118 8.94 -0.73 1.22
CA LEU A 118 9.35 -2.06 0.78
C LEU A 118 10.32 -2.67 1.79
N GLU A 119 10.11 -3.95 2.15
CA GLU A 119 11.02 -4.76 2.99
C GLU A 119 11.51 -5.97 2.20
N GLY A 120 12.73 -6.45 2.51
CA GLY A 120 13.30 -7.67 1.93
C GLY A 120 13.84 -7.51 0.50
N ALA A 121 13.66 -6.33 -0.08
CA ALA A 121 14.23 -5.88 -1.34
C ALA A 121 14.39 -4.36 -1.31
N ARG A 122 14.98 -3.80 -2.37
CA ARG A 122 14.94 -2.37 -2.67
C ARG A 122 14.31 -2.14 -4.03
N TRP A 123 13.85 -0.91 -4.26
CA TRP A 123 13.48 -0.46 -5.59
C TRP A 123 14.71 0.08 -6.33
N ASP A 124 14.98 -0.41 -7.53
CA ASP A 124 16.00 0.16 -8.41
C ASP A 124 15.37 1.21 -9.32
N VAL A 125 15.69 2.49 -9.09
CA VAL A 125 15.12 3.60 -9.87
C VAL A 125 15.64 3.60 -11.31
N ALA A 126 16.89 3.20 -11.52
CA ALA A 126 17.50 3.22 -12.86
C ALA A 126 16.95 2.07 -13.72
N GLU A 127 16.86 0.88 -13.14
CA GLU A 127 16.38 -0.32 -13.82
C GLU A 127 14.85 -0.50 -13.74
N HIS A 128 14.18 0.30 -12.91
CA HIS A 128 12.73 0.31 -12.71
C HIS A 128 12.17 -1.07 -12.31
N CYS A 129 12.86 -1.76 -11.40
CA CYS A 129 12.49 -3.08 -10.92
C CYS A 129 12.99 -3.35 -9.49
N LEU A 130 12.53 -4.45 -8.89
CA LEU A 130 13.09 -4.97 -7.65
C LEU A 130 14.57 -5.32 -7.83
N ALA A 131 15.32 -5.10 -6.76
CA ALA A 131 16.69 -5.52 -6.63
C ALA A 131 17.00 -5.87 -5.16
N GLU A 132 18.14 -6.51 -4.95
CA GLU A 132 18.62 -6.89 -3.62
C GLU A 132 18.79 -5.68 -2.69
N SER A 133 18.32 -5.82 -1.45
CA SER A 133 18.51 -4.81 -0.39
C SER A 133 19.99 -4.54 -0.14
N ARG A 134 20.31 -3.29 0.22
CA ARG A 134 21.67 -2.94 0.66
C ARG A 134 21.91 -3.41 2.11
N PRO A 135 23.16 -3.67 2.52
CA PRO A 135 23.46 -3.97 3.91
C PRO A 135 22.91 -2.89 4.85
N LYS A 136 22.20 -3.31 5.91
CA LYS A 136 21.58 -2.44 6.94
C LYS A 136 20.42 -1.56 6.44
N GLU A 137 19.85 -1.86 5.29
CA GLU A 137 18.64 -1.22 4.77
C GLU A 137 17.44 -2.13 4.99
N LEU A 138 16.71 -1.93 6.10
CA LEU A 138 15.56 -2.79 6.46
C LEU A 138 14.31 -2.47 5.62
N PHE A 139 14.05 -1.17 5.44
CA PHE A 139 12.91 -0.65 4.70
C PHE A 139 13.38 0.45 3.77
N VAL A 140 12.77 0.53 2.59
CA VAL A 140 12.94 1.67 1.66
C VAL A 140 11.58 2.25 1.29
N ASP A 141 11.56 3.54 0.99
CA ASP A 141 10.39 4.16 0.36
C ASP A 141 10.13 3.51 -1.00
N PHE A 142 8.85 3.35 -1.34
CA PHE A 142 8.42 2.80 -2.61
C PHE A 142 7.77 3.88 -3.48
N PRO A 143 8.00 3.89 -4.80
CA PRO A 143 7.38 4.88 -5.67
C PRO A 143 5.86 4.87 -5.62
N ALA A 144 5.27 5.96 -6.09
CA ALA A 144 3.85 6.00 -6.32
C ALA A 144 3.42 4.90 -7.31
N ILE A 145 2.22 4.36 -7.10
CA ILE A 145 1.65 3.29 -7.90
C ILE A 145 0.38 3.82 -8.54
N HIS A 146 0.28 3.72 -9.87
CA HIS A 146 -0.99 3.85 -10.57
C HIS A 146 -1.75 2.54 -10.45
N LEU A 147 -2.88 2.60 -9.76
CA LEU A 147 -3.89 1.57 -9.78
C LEU A 147 -4.80 1.87 -10.98
N ASN A 148 -4.57 1.19 -12.09
CA ASN A 148 -5.22 1.43 -13.37
C ASN A 148 -6.28 0.34 -13.66
N PRO A 149 -7.58 0.59 -13.45
CA PRO A 149 -8.60 -0.42 -13.68
C PRO A 149 -8.67 -0.84 -15.15
N LYS A 150 -8.80 -2.14 -15.40
CA LYS A 150 -8.94 -2.75 -16.74
C LYS A 150 -10.03 -3.81 -16.72
N VAL A 151 -10.85 -3.82 -17.77
CA VAL A 151 -11.86 -4.85 -18.01
C VAL A 151 -11.19 -6.08 -18.60
N GLY A 152 -11.50 -7.28 -18.10
CA GLY A 152 -10.96 -8.54 -18.61
C GLY A 152 -9.44 -8.64 -18.49
N ARG A 153 -8.88 -7.96 -17.48
CA ARG A 153 -7.44 -7.88 -17.24
C ARG A 153 -6.83 -9.28 -17.18
N GLN A 154 -5.73 -9.47 -17.91
CA GLN A 154 -4.95 -10.69 -17.85
C GLN A 154 -3.78 -10.50 -16.88
N THR A 155 -3.62 -11.43 -15.94
CA THR A 155 -2.47 -11.42 -15.02
C THR A 155 -1.18 -11.65 -15.80
N PRO A 156 -0.13 -10.82 -15.61
CA PRO A 156 1.15 -11.05 -16.26
C PRO A 156 1.75 -12.41 -15.88
N LYS A 157 2.26 -13.11 -16.87
CA LYS A 157 2.85 -14.45 -16.68
C LYS A 157 4.31 -14.39 -16.25
N GLU A 158 5.01 -13.30 -16.56
CA GLU A 158 6.43 -13.09 -16.30
C GLU A 158 6.74 -11.61 -16.03
N GLY A 159 7.96 -11.33 -15.56
CA GLY A 159 8.49 -9.97 -15.41
C GLY A 159 7.94 -9.19 -14.20
N VAL A 160 7.02 -9.76 -13.43
CA VAL A 160 6.47 -9.15 -12.22
C VAL A 160 6.48 -10.13 -11.05
N TYR A 161 6.83 -9.61 -9.87
CA TYR A 161 6.61 -10.26 -8.59
C TYR A 161 5.27 -9.82 -8.02
N SER A 162 4.40 -10.78 -7.72
CA SER A 162 3.16 -10.51 -6.97
C SER A 162 3.52 -10.25 -5.50
N CYS A 163 3.71 -8.98 -5.16
CA CYS A 163 4.19 -8.52 -3.86
C CYS A 163 3.01 -8.26 -2.91
N PRO A 164 2.93 -8.92 -1.74
CA PRO A 164 1.86 -8.65 -0.81
C PRO A 164 2.04 -7.29 -0.12
N MET A 165 0.97 -6.50 -0.06
CA MET A 165 0.93 -5.25 0.71
C MET A 165 0.17 -5.45 2.02
N TYR A 166 0.76 -5.00 3.13
CA TYR A 166 0.17 -5.05 4.47
C TYR A 166 0.05 -3.67 5.08
N LYS A 167 -0.80 -3.52 6.11
CA LYS A 167 -0.89 -2.28 6.88
C LYS A 167 0.36 -2.10 7.75
N THR A 168 0.75 -3.15 8.49
CA THR A 168 1.86 -3.10 9.45
C THR A 168 2.84 -4.25 9.23
N THR A 169 4.08 -4.08 9.72
CA THR A 169 5.15 -5.09 9.65
C THR A 169 4.88 -6.42 10.36
N VAL A 170 3.87 -6.52 11.24
CA VAL A 170 3.49 -7.79 11.88
C VAL A 170 3.00 -8.84 10.87
N ARG A 171 2.47 -8.41 9.70
CA ARG A 171 1.88 -9.29 8.66
C ARG A 171 0.80 -10.25 9.17
N ALA A 172 0.30 -10.04 10.39
CA ALA A 172 -0.74 -10.84 11.02
C ALA A 172 -1.94 -9.97 11.38
N GLY A 173 -3.12 -10.57 11.40
CA GLY A 173 -4.37 -9.88 11.70
C GLY A 173 -5.49 -10.89 11.96
N LEU A 174 -6.66 -10.38 12.35
CA LEU A 174 -7.87 -11.19 12.44
C LEU A 174 -8.39 -11.49 11.02
N LEU A 175 -9.17 -12.54 10.87
CA LEU A 175 -9.88 -12.79 9.61
C LEU A 175 -11.04 -11.81 9.50
N SER A 176 -11.12 -11.10 8.37
CA SER A 176 -12.29 -10.31 7.99
C SER A 176 -13.41 -11.23 7.49
N THR A 177 -14.60 -10.66 7.27
CA THR A 177 -15.76 -11.39 6.72
C THR A 177 -15.51 -11.98 5.32
N THR A 178 -14.49 -11.48 4.60
CA THR A 178 -14.07 -12.01 3.29
C THR A 178 -13.00 -13.11 3.41
N GLY A 179 -12.62 -13.52 4.62
CA GLY A 179 -11.58 -14.51 4.86
C GLY A 179 -10.14 -13.98 4.73
N HIS A 180 -9.96 -12.72 4.37
CA HIS A 180 -8.63 -12.09 4.32
C HIS A 180 -8.25 -11.47 5.67
N SER A 181 -6.95 -11.48 5.99
CA SER A 181 -6.41 -10.81 7.18
C SER A 181 -6.76 -9.32 7.19
N THR A 182 -7.14 -8.78 8.34
CA THR A 182 -7.39 -7.33 8.53
C THR A 182 -6.15 -6.47 8.27
N ASN A 183 -4.98 -7.09 8.23
CA ASN A 183 -3.69 -6.47 7.93
C ASN A 183 -3.33 -6.54 6.44
N PHE A 184 -3.86 -7.50 5.69
CA PHE A 184 -3.60 -7.63 4.26
C PHE A 184 -4.39 -6.57 3.47
N VAL A 185 -3.74 -5.86 2.55
CA VAL A 185 -4.36 -4.79 1.75
C VAL A 185 -4.70 -5.29 0.34
N LEU A 186 -3.68 -5.63 -0.46
CA LEU A 186 -3.80 -6.18 -1.81
C LEU A 186 -2.47 -6.84 -2.24
N MET A 187 -2.50 -7.61 -3.31
CA MET A 187 -1.28 -7.99 -4.04
C MET A 187 -0.96 -6.88 -5.04
N VAL A 188 0.29 -6.42 -5.07
CA VAL A 188 0.79 -5.43 -6.03
C VAL A 188 1.77 -6.12 -6.95
N GLU A 189 1.59 -5.96 -8.25
CA GLU A 189 2.54 -6.50 -9.22
C GLU A 189 3.71 -5.53 -9.39
N VAL A 190 4.87 -5.95 -8.91
CA VAL A 190 6.10 -5.15 -8.91
C VAL A 190 7.07 -5.70 -9.95
N PRO A 191 7.59 -4.88 -10.88
CA PRO A 191 8.55 -5.33 -11.88
C PRO A 191 9.78 -6.02 -11.27
N SER A 192 10.22 -7.11 -11.90
CA SER A 192 11.35 -7.92 -11.44
C SER A 192 12.13 -8.48 -12.62
N LYS A 193 13.46 -8.49 -12.50
CA LYS A 193 14.36 -9.19 -13.44
C LYS A 193 14.58 -10.67 -13.10
N GLU A 194 14.37 -11.04 -11.84
CA GLU A 194 14.34 -12.44 -11.44
C GLU A 194 13.14 -13.11 -12.10
N ALA A 195 13.31 -14.36 -12.53
CA ALA A 195 12.20 -15.18 -13.00
C ALA A 195 11.09 -15.15 -11.94
N CYS A 196 9.93 -14.63 -12.29
CA CYS A 196 8.79 -14.45 -11.40
C CYS A 196 7.53 -14.65 -12.24
N SER A 197 6.45 -15.13 -11.64
CA SER A 197 5.12 -15.10 -12.27
C SER A 197 4.17 -14.24 -11.43
N GLY A 198 3.23 -13.57 -12.10
CA GLY A 198 2.13 -12.86 -11.43
C GLY A 198 1.10 -13.80 -10.79
N ASN A 199 1.21 -15.12 -11.03
CA ASN A 199 0.25 -16.12 -10.56
C ASN A 199 0.70 -16.80 -9.27
N PHE A 200 -0.02 -16.57 -8.18
CA PHE A 200 0.02 -17.41 -6.97
C PHE A 200 -0.85 -18.66 -7.16
N HIS A 201 -0.40 -19.64 -7.94
CA HIS A 201 -1.10 -20.94 -8.04
C HIS A 201 -0.37 -22.03 -7.25
N LYS A 202 -1.10 -22.69 -6.34
CA LYS A 202 -0.62 -23.68 -5.36
C LYS A 202 0.10 -24.91 -5.95
N TYR A 203 0.04 -25.14 -7.26
CA TYR A 203 0.49 -26.37 -7.92
C TYR A 203 1.54 -26.14 -9.02
N ILE A 204 2.03 -24.92 -9.17
CA ILE A 204 3.15 -24.61 -10.07
C ILE A 204 4.27 -24.17 -9.14
N GLU A 205 5.44 -24.82 -9.22
CA GLU A 205 6.67 -24.33 -8.57
C GLU A 205 6.74 -22.82 -8.81
N THR A 206 6.52 -22.03 -7.78
CA THR A 206 6.39 -20.58 -7.93
C THR A 206 7.70 -20.06 -8.47
N TYR A 207 7.71 -19.63 -9.73
CA TYR A 207 8.86 -18.99 -10.36
C TYR A 207 9.37 -17.83 -9.48
N SER A 208 8.51 -17.20 -8.69
CA SER A 208 8.83 -16.13 -7.74
C SER A 208 9.58 -16.54 -6.46
N ALA A 209 10.20 -17.73 -6.39
CA ALA A 209 10.87 -18.24 -5.18
C ALA A 209 11.93 -17.28 -4.63
N HIS A 210 12.64 -16.56 -5.50
CA HIS A 210 13.69 -15.61 -5.11
C HIS A 210 13.18 -14.57 -4.10
N TRP A 211 12.08 -13.88 -4.42
CA TRP A 211 11.53 -12.82 -3.56
C TRP A 211 10.66 -13.37 -2.42
N ILE A 212 10.01 -14.53 -2.64
CA ILE A 212 9.26 -15.21 -1.58
C ILE A 212 10.19 -15.62 -0.43
N LEU A 213 11.36 -16.20 -0.73
CA LEU A 213 12.34 -16.61 0.28
C LEU A 213 12.96 -15.43 1.04
N ARG A 214 13.00 -14.25 0.41
CA ARG A 214 13.40 -12.98 1.05
C ARG A 214 12.27 -12.31 1.83
N ALA A 215 11.08 -12.92 1.82
CA ALA A 215 9.87 -12.39 2.41
C ALA A 215 9.57 -10.96 1.96
N VAL A 216 9.78 -10.65 0.67
CA VAL A 216 9.51 -9.31 0.13
C VAL A 216 8.06 -8.92 0.34
N ALA A 217 7.83 -7.71 0.85
CA ALA A 217 6.48 -7.18 1.04
C ALA A 217 6.46 -5.65 1.02
N LEU A 218 5.30 -5.10 0.69
CA LEU A 218 4.98 -3.69 0.85
C LEU A 218 4.24 -3.45 2.17
N PHE A 219 4.45 -2.28 2.77
CA PHE A 219 3.80 -1.84 3.99
C PHE A 219 3.25 -0.45 3.83
N THR A 220 2.10 -0.18 4.44
CA THR A 220 1.59 1.18 4.52
C THR A 220 2.20 1.92 5.71
N THR A 221 2.47 1.26 6.84
CA THR A 221 3.12 1.92 7.99
C THR A 221 4.25 1.11 8.61
N LEU A 222 5.31 1.82 9.00
CA LEU A 222 6.43 1.31 9.77
C LEU A 222 6.22 1.54 11.28
N SER A 223 7.04 0.89 12.12
CA SER A 223 6.90 0.91 13.58
C SER A 223 7.51 2.13 14.27
N TYR A 224 8.18 3.02 13.53
CA TYR A 224 8.83 4.21 14.05
C TYR A 224 8.18 5.49 13.55
#